data_AF-A0A844M6M6-F1
#
_entry.id   AF-A0A844M6M6-F1
#
_cell.length_a   1.000
_cell.length_b   1.000
_cell.length_c   1.000
_cell.angle_alpha   90.00
_cell.angle_beta   90.00
_cell.angle_gamma   90.00
#
_symmetry.space_group_name_H-M   'P 1'
#
loop_
_entity.id
_entity.type
_entity.pdbx_description
1 polymer ?
#
loop_
_entity_poly.entity_id
_entity_poly.type
_entity_poly.pdbx_seq_one_letter_code
_entity_poly.pdbx_strand_id
1 'polypeptide(L)'
;MINILDIYNLGCKLVEDTRHKPKQYLGEVVIYDNKNCRWKIKLRSTGTRGRYLKLSSQNCKELRASADGYKSYLQMTSSEWEVLYRLAHGVEDVQGRAQQILNRLIGQD
;
A
#
# COMPACT_ATOMS: atom_id res chain seq x y z
N MET A 1 24.97 -8.70 5.53
CA MET A 1 23.65 -8.26 6.05
C MET A 1 22.60 -8.81 5.12
N ILE A 2 21.67 -9.62 5.62
CA ILE A 2 20.54 -10.12 4.82
C ILE A 2 19.50 -9.00 4.81
N ASN A 3 19.09 -8.54 3.62
CA ASN A 3 18.04 -7.53 3.49
C ASN A 3 16.70 -8.16 3.88
N ILE A 4 15.86 -7.43 4.62
CA ILE A 4 14.52 -7.89 4.99
C ILE A 4 13.66 -8.16 3.74
N LEU A 5 13.96 -7.46 2.64
CA LEU A 5 13.39 -7.69 1.32
C LEU A 5 13.82 -9.03 0.73
N ASP A 6 15.04 -9.49 1.00
CA ASP A 6 15.54 -10.80 0.54
C ASP A 6 14.84 -11.95 1.28
N ILE A 7 14.54 -11.78 2.57
CA ILE A 7 13.74 -12.76 3.36
C ILE A 7 12.30 -12.82 2.83
N TYR A 8 11.71 -11.67 2.53
CA TYR A 8 10.36 -11.59 1.96
C TYR A 8 10.28 -12.24 0.56
N ASN A 9 11.30 -12.00 -0.27
CA ASN A 9 11.41 -12.59 -1.60
C ASN A 9 11.67 -14.11 -1.55
N LEU A 10 12.43 -14.58 -0.55
CA LEU A 10 12.68 -16.01 -0.33
C LEU A 10 11.38 -16.73 0.12
N GLY A 11 10.61 -16.11 1.01
CA GLY A 11 9.30 -16.62 1.42
C GLY A 11 8.28 -16.67 0.27
N CYS A 12 8.34 -15.69 -0.65
CA CYS A 12 7.45 -15.65 -1.81
C CYS A 12 7.81 -16.68 -2.90
N LYS A 13 9.09 -17.08 -3.03
CA LYS A 13 9.54 -18.11 -3.98
C LYS A 13 9.17 -19.53 -3.58
N LEU A 14 9.02 -19.82 -2.28
CA LEU A 14 8.65 -21.15 -1.80
C LEU A 14 7.14 -21.45 -1.93
N VAL A 15 6.32 -20.48 -2.37
CA VAL A 15 4.85 -20.60 -2.50
C VAL A 15 4.43 -20.46 -3.97
N GLU A 16 5.19 -21.07 -4.87
CA GLU A 16 4.76 -21.45 -6.21
C GLU A 16 4.10 -22.83 -6.15
N ASP A 17 2.79 -22.93 -5.90
CA ASP A 17 1.96 -23.90 -6.63
C ASP A 17 0.47 -23.74 -6.28
N THR A 18 -0.39 -24.02 -7.25
CA THR A 18 -1.86 -24.05 -7.20
C THR A 18 -2.62 -22.71 -7.35
N ARG A 19 -3.66 -22.82 -8.17
CA ARG A 19 -4.44 -21.74 -8.79
C ARG A 19 -5.20 -20.94 -7.73
N HIS A 20 -5.23 -19.61 -7.89
CA HIS A 20 -5.74 -18.59 -6.95
C HIS A 20 -4.83 -18.28 -5.75
N LYS A 21 -3.80 -17.45 -5.99
CA LYS A 21 -3.04 -16.78 -4.92
C LYS A 21 -4.02 -16.03 -3.99
N PRO A 22 -4.11 -16.37 -2.69
CA PRO A 22 -5.02 -15.68 -1.76
C PRO A 22 -4.65 -14.21 -1.66
N LYS A 23 -5.65 -13.36 -1.43
CA LYS A 23 -5.44 -11.94 -1.13
C LYS A 23 -4.64 -11.84 0.17
N GLN A 24 -3.36 -11.52 0.08
CA GLN A 24 -2.53 -11.28 1.25
C GLN A 24 -2.81 -9.88 1.77
N TYR A 25 -3.30 -9.81 3.00
CA TYR A 25 -3.40 -8.58 3.76
C TYR A 25 -2.04 -8.30 4.40
N LEU A 26 -1.50 -7.11 4.17
CA LEU A 26 -0.14 -6.76 4.55
C LEU A 26 -0.08 -5.68 5.65
N GLY A 27 -1.21 -5.17 6.11
CA GLY A 27 -1.27 -4.15 7.15
C GLY A 27 -2.32 -3.07 6.87
N GLU A 28 -2.55 -2.22 7.86
CA GLU A 28 -3.37 -1.02 7.71
C GLU A 28 -2.79 0.14 8.49
N VAL A 29 -3.06 1.34 7.99
CA VAL A 29 -2.67 2.59 8.62
C VAL A 29 -3.79 3.61 8.48
N VAL A 30 -3.84 4.54 9.41
CA VAL A 30 -4.71 5.70 9.35
C VAL A 30 -3.86 6.94 9.14
N ILE A 31 -4.19 7.72 8.10
CA ILE A 31 -3.49 8.96 7.76
C ILE A 31 -4.54 10.06 7.58
N TYR A 32 -4.20 11.29 7.95
CA TYR A 32 -5.06 12.46 7.74
C TYR A 32 -4.57 13.22 6.50
N ASP A 33 -5.49 13.60 5.61
CA ASP A 33 -5.17 14.45 4.47
C ASP A 33 -5.00 15.93 4.89
N ASN A 34 -4.70 16.80 3.93
CA ASN A 34 -4.52 18.24 4.16
C ASN A 34 -5.79 18.95 4.68
N LYS A 35 -6.97 18.34 4.48
CA LYS A 35 -8.26 18.83 4.99
C LYS A 35 -8.63 18.19 6.32
N ASN A 36 -7.68 17.53 6.98
CA ASN A 36 -7.88 16.79 8.23
C ASN A 36 -8.96 15.70 8.12
N CYS A 37 -9.19 15.16 6.91
CA CYS A 37 -10.08 14.03 6.73
C CYS A 37 -9.32 12.74 7.03
N ARG A 38 -9.97 11.85 7.79
CA ARG A 38 -9.39 10.57 8.21
C ARG A 38 -9.48 9.54 7.09
N TRP A 39 -8.33 9.04 6.62
CA TRP A 39 -8.23 7.98 5.62
C TRP A 39 -7.71 6.69 6.24
N LYS A 40 -8.49 5.61 6.08
CA LYS A 40 -8.06 4.24 6.36
C LYS A 40 -7.43 3.65 5.10
N ILE A 41 -6.17 3.23 5.19
CA ILE A 41 -5.41 2.68 4.08
C ILE A 41 -5.09 1.21 4.41
N LYS A 42 -5.54 0.29 3.57
CA LYS A 42 -5.23 -1.14 3.69
C LYS A 42 -4.21 -1.54 2.63
N LEU A 43 -3.10 -2.15 3.06
CA LEU A 43 -2.06 -2.69 2.18
C LEU A 43 -2.37 -4.13 1.81
N ARG A 44 -2.24 -4.46 0.52
CA ARG A 44 -2.55 -5.79 -0.01
C ARG A 44 -1.57 -6.21 -1.08
N SER A 45 -1.38 -7.52 -1.20
CA SER A 45 -0.73 -8.15 -2.33
C SER A 45 -1.57 -9.31 -2.85
N THR A 46 -1.64 -9.44 -4.16
CA THR A 46 -2.27 -10.59 -4.83
C THR A 46 -1.44 -10.99 -6.05
N GLY A 47 -1.50 -12.26 -6.42
CA GLY A 47 -0.83 -12.74 -7.64
C GLY A 47 -1.19 -11.98 -8.91
N THR A 48 -2.44 -11.51 -9.03
CA THR A 48 -2.96 -10.90 -10.26
C THR A 48 -2.93 -9.38 -10.26
N ARG A 49 -2.98 -8.73 -9.09
CA ARG A 49 -2.97 -7.26 -8.98
C ARG A 49 -1.67 -6.68 -8.42
N GLY A 50 -0.71 -7.55 -8.10
CA GLY A 50 0.51 -7.17 -7.38
C GLY A 50 0.18 -6.52 -6.04
N ARG A 51 1.03 -5.58 -5.64
CA ARG A 51 0.94 -4.69 -4.49
C ARG A 51 0.01 -3.53 -4.79
N TYR A 52 -0.96 -3.34 -3.91
CA TYR A 52 -1.94 -2.27 -4.04
C TYR A 52 -2.48 -1.82 -2.69
N LEU A 53 -3.10 -0.65 -2.70
CA LEU A 53 -3.77 -0.03 -1.57
C LEU A 53 -5.27 0.03 -1.82
N LYS A 54 -6.01 -0.08 -0.72
CA LYS A 54 -7.43 0.28 -0.67
C LYS A 54 -7.58 1.44 0.30
N LEU A 55 -7.96 2.61 -0.22
CA LEU A 55 -8.12 3.84 0.53
C LEU A 55 -9.61 4.11 0.74
N SER A 56 -10.00 4.40 1.97
CA SER A 56 -11.38 4.73 2.33
C SER A 56 -11.43 5.82 3.38
N SER A 57 -12.33 6.78 3.19
CA SER A 57 -12.73 7.79 4.17
C SER A 57 -14.25 7.71 4.34
N GLN A 58 -14.78 8.13 5.48
CA GLN A 58 -16.22 7.99 5.81
C GLN A 58 -17.16 8.61 4.75
N ASN A 59 -16.71 9.66 4.07
CA ASN A 59 -17.53 10.43 3.13
C ASN A 59 -17.01 10.37 1.69
N CYS A 60 -16.05 9.49 1.38
CA CYS A 60 -15.45 9.40 0.05
C CYS A 60 -15.65 8.01 -0.55
N LYS A 61 -15.83 7.97 -1.87
CA LYS A 61 -15.79 6.73 -2.64
C LYS A 61 -14.45 6.03 -2.40
N GLU A 62 -14.48 4.73 -2.22
CA GLU A 62 -13.28 3.91 -2.08
C GLU A 62 -12.37 4.07 -3.31
N LEU A 63 -11.11 4.39 -3.06
CA LEU A 63 -10.07 4.50 -4.08
C LEU A 63 -9.11 3.32 -3.98
N ARG A 64 -8.48 2.99 -5.11
CA ARG A 64 -7.45 1.96 -5.18
C ARG A 64 -6.26 2.47 -5.94
N ALA A 65 -5.09 2.13 -5.44
CA ALA A 65 -3.84 2.56 -6.03
C ALA A 65 -2.87 1.37 -6.11
N SER A 66 -2.16 1.19 -7.22
CA SER A 66 -1.28 0.05 -7.49
C SER A 66 0.17 0.52 -7.61
N ALA A 67 1.08 -0.26 -7.04
CA ALA A 67 2.52 -0.09 -7.19
C ALA A 67 3.10 -0.88 -8.37
N ASP A 68 2.31 -1.80 -8.92
CA ASP A 68 2.68 -2.74 -9.97
C ASP A 68 1.84 -2.54 -11.26
N GLY A 69 1.22 -1.36 -11.42
CA GLY A 69 0.57 -0.97 -12.66
C GLY A 69 -0.75 -1.67 -12.98
N TYR A 70 -1.48 -2.20 -11.98
CA TYR A 70 -2.76 -2.86 -12.26
C TYR A 70 -3.76 -1.90 -12.90
N LYS A 71 -4.40 -2.35 -13.99
CA LYS A 71 -5.36 -1.56 -14.77
C LYS A 71 -6.47 -0.97 -13.89
N SER A 72 -6.91 0.25 -14.26
CA SER A 72 -7.95 1.05 -13.60
C SER A 72 -7.69 1.53 -12.17
N TYR A 73 -6.50 1.27 -11.60
CA TYR A 73 -6.11 1.80 -10.29
C TYR A 73 -5.27 3.07 -10.47
N LEU A 74 -5.27 3.94 -9.47
CA LEU A 74 -4.34 5.06 -9.37
C LEU A 74 -2.91 4.52 -9.33
N GLN A 75 -1.96 5.29 -9.86
CA GLN A 75 -0.57 4.86 -9.95
C GLN A 75 0.26 5.39 -8.78
N MET A 76 1.07 4.51 -8.19
CA MET A 76 2.13 4.85 -7.26
C MET A 76 3.40 4.08 -7.62
N THR A 77 4.53 4.56 -7.14
CA THR A 77 5.81 3.87 -7.27
C THR A 77 5.96 2.79 -6.18
N SER A 78 6.88 1.85 -6.41
CA SER A 78 7.24 0.85 -5.39
C SER A 78 7.74 1.49 -4.09
N SER A 79 8.51 2.58 -4.17
CA SER A 79 9.03 3.31 -3.00
C SER A 79 7.93 4.01 -2.21
N GLU A 80 6.92 4.57 -2.88
CA GLU A 80 5.75 5.14 -2.19
C GLU A 80 4.93 4.07 -1.47
N TRP A 81 4.79 2.89 -2.08
CA TRP A 81 4.14 1.76 -1.42
C TRP A 81 4.92 1.31 -0.18
N GLU A 82 6.25 1.25 -0.26
CA GLU A 82 7.12 0.89 0.86
C GLU A 82 7.02 1.88 2.02
N VAL A 83 6.93 3.18 1.75
CA VAL A 83 6.67 4.20 2.78
C VAL A 83 5.40 3.89 3.56
N LEU A 84 4.30 3.57 2.88
CA LEU A 84 3.03 3.25 3.52
C LEU A 84 3.09 1.91 4.26
N TYR A 85 3.87 0.96 3.75
CA TYR A 85 4.11 -0.32 4.41
C TYR A 85 4.88 -0.14 5.72
N ARG A 86 5.98 0.63 5.70
CA ARG A 86 6.76 0.98 6.89
C ARG A 86 5.89 1.67 7.94
N LEU A 87 5.09 2.65 7.54
CA LEU A 87 4.22 3.36 8.47
C LEU A 87 3.17 2.42 9.11
N ALA A 88 2.59 1.50 8.33
CA ALA A 88 1.66 0.49 8.86
C ALA A 88 2.31 -0.48 9.86
N HIS A 89 3.64 -0.54 9.92
CA HIS A 89 4.42 -1.34 10.87
C HIS A 89 5.12 -0.48 11.94
N GLY A 90 4.63 0.74 12.19
CA GLY A 90 5.06 1.56 13.33
C GLY A 90 6.31 2.40 13.09
N VAL A 91 6.75 2.55 11.85
CA VAL A 91 7.91 3.38 11.50
C VAL A 91 7.43 4.82 11.30
N GLU A 92 7.56 5.67 12.32
CA GLU A 92 6.94 7.01 12.37
C GLU A 92 7.68 8.08 11.55
N ASP A 93 9.00 7.91 11.29
CA ASP A 93 9.83 8.86 10.54
C ASP A 93 9.33 9.11 9.10
N VAL A 94 8.54 8.19 8.56
CA VAL A 94 7.95 8.29 7.23
C VAL A 94 6.56 8.93 7.20
N GLN A 95 6.00 9.35 8.34
CA GLN A 95 4.62 9.86 8.42
C GLN A 95 4.37 11.07 7.51
N GLY A 96 5.29 12.05 7.49
CA GLY A 96 5.15 13.23 6.62
C GLY A 96 5.16 12.86 5.14
N ARG A 97 6.02 11.91 4.74
CA ARG A 97 6.07 11.42 3.35
C ARG A 97 4.81 10.65 2.99
N ALA A 98 4.28 9.84 3.91
CA ALA A 98 3.05 9.08 3.71
C ALA A 98 1.84 10.00 3.52
N GLN A 99 1.77 11.12 4.23
CA GLN A 99 0.74 12.15 4.04
C GLN A 99 0.83 12.79 2.65
N GLN A 100 2.03 13.16 2.18
CA GLN A 100 2.24 13.67 0.82
C GLN A 100 1.74 12.68 -0.25
N ILE A 101 2.08 11.40 -0.09
CA ILE A 101 1.63 10.34 -1.01
C ILE A 101 0.10 10.23 -1.01
N LEU A 102 -0.53 10.28 0.17
CA LEU A 102 -2.00 10.26 0.28
C LEU A 102 -2.62 11.44 -0.47
N ASN A 103 -2.19 12.67 -0.20
CA ASN A 103 -2.74 13.88 -0.82
C ASN A 103 -2.63 13.83 -2.35
N ARG A 104 -1.47 13.43 -2.87
CA ARG A 104 -1.27 13.21 -4.32
C ARG A 104 -2.27 12.19 -4.88
N LEU A 105 -2.43 11.04 -4.22
CA LEU A 105 -3.33 9.98 -4.68
C LEU A 105 -4.81 10.41 -4.69
N ILE A 106 -5.20 11.31 -3.80
CA ILE A 106 -6.58 11.81 -3.71
C ILE A 106 -6.80 13.15 -4.43
N GLY A 107 -5.77 13.68 -5.11
CA GLY A 107 -5.83 14.91 -5.90
C GLY A 107 -5.95 16.19 -5.06
N GLN A 108 -5.23 16.27 -3.93
CA GLN A 108 -5.22 17.42 -3.01
C GLN A 108 -3.82 18.08 -2.89
N ASP A 109 -3.07 18.13 -4.00
CA ASP A 109 -1.78 18.84 -4.08
C ASP A 109 -1.95 20.37 -3.95
#